data_AF-A0A0H5Q6H8-F1
#
_entry.id   AF-A0A0H5Q6H8-F1
#
_cell.length_a   1.000
_cell.length_b   1.000
_cell.length_c   1.000
_cell.angle_alpha   90.00
_cell.angle_beta   90.00
_cell.angle_gamma   90.00
#
_symmetry.space_group_name_H-M   'P 1'
#
loop_
_entity.id
_entity.type
_entity.pdbx_description
1 polymer ?
#
loop_
_entity_poly.entity_id
_entity_poly.type
_entity_poly.pdbx_seq_one_letter_code
_entity_poly.pdbx_strand_id
1 'polypeptide(L)'
;MNGFTMMADSYKKLMEQGKIDKETAEKEIRIYEFLATCDTDDFCRMVDSSAFNDIIRAFLKMAVTNADIDEDSKDKVLNQLRWIFDEKQAIEVLANG
;
A
#
# COMPACT_ATOMS: atom_id res chain seq x y z
N MET A 1 16.28 7.68 -13.46
CA MET A 1 15.83 6.33 -13.10
C MET A 1 15.20 6.43 -11.72
N ASN A 2 13.90 6.16 -11.58
CA ASN A 2 13.22 6.26 -10.28
C ASN A 2 13.40 4.97 -9.47
N GLY A 3 13.04 5.01 -8.18
CA GLY A 3 13.21 3.86 -7.27
C GLY A 3 12.50 2.61 -7.78
N PHE A 4 11.33 2.75 -8.39
CA PHE A 4 10.57 1.62 -8.94
C PHE A 4 11.28 0.95 -10.13
N THR A 5 11.86 1.73 -11.06
CA THR A 5 12.67 1.15 -12.16
C THR A 5 13.85 0.34 -11.61
N MET A 6 14.53 0.85 -10.57
CA MET A 6 15.64 0.13 -9.94
C MET A 6 15.18 -1.17 -9.29
N MET A 7 14.00 -1.19 -8.67
CA MET A 7 13.42 -2.39 -8.09
C MET A 7 13.06 -3.43 -9.16
N ALA A 8 12.39 -3.02 -10.25
CA ALA A 8 12.07 -3.92 -11.36
C ALA A 8 13.35 -4.58 -11.93
N ASP A 9 14.41 -3.81 -12.14
CA ASP A 9 15.70 -4.33 -12.61
C ASP A 9 16.36 -5.28 -11.59
N SER A 10 16.18 -5.02 -10.29
CA SER A 10 16.65 -5.93 -9.23
C SER A 10 15.94 -7.27 -9.29
N TYR A 11 14.62 -7.30 -9.45
CA TYR A 11 13.86 -8.55 -9.59
C TYR A 11 14.23 -9.32 -10.86
N LYS A 12 14.48 -8.65 -11.99
CA LYS A 12 15.03 -9.28 -13.21
C LYS A 12 16.34 -10.00 -12.92
N LYS A 13 17.28 -9.33 -12.24
CA LYS A 13 18.57 -9.92 -11.87
C LYS A 13 18.44 -11.10 -10.90
N LEU A 14 17.55 -11.01 -9.91
CA LEU A 14 17.31 -12.09 -8.96
C LEU A 14 16.74 -13.35 -9.65
N MET A 15 15.86 -13.14 -10.64
CA MET A 15 15.32 -14.21 -11.48
C MET A 15 16.41 -14.86 -12.34
N GLU A 16 17.23 -14.06 -13.02
CA GLU A 16 18.36 -14.55 -13.84
C GLU A 16 19.39 -15.33 -13.01
N GLN A 17 19.57 -14.95 -11.73
CA GLN A 17 20.43 -15.66 -10.78
C GLN A 17 19.77 -16.91 -10.16
N GLY A 18 18.51 -17.20 -10.48
CA GLY A 18 17.75 -18.33 -9.91
C GLY A 18 17.49 -18.21 -8.40
N LYS A 19 17.55 -17.00 -7.83
CA LYS A 19 17.33 -16.75 -6.40
C LYS A 19 15.86 -16.65 -6.01
N ILE A 20 15.00 -16.39 -6.99
CA ILE A 20 13.55 -16.33 -6.86
C ILE A 20 12.91 -17.10 -8.00
N ASP A 21 11.71 -17.62 -7.80
CA ASP A 21 10.96 -18.27 -8.87
C ASP A 21 10.48 -17.24 -9.91
N LYS A 22 10.28 -17.74 -11.14
CA LYS A 22 9.91 -16.91 -12.28
C LYS A 22 8.56 -16.23 -12.09
N GLU A 23 7.58 -16.90 -11.50
CA GLU A 23 6.23 -16.36 -11.35
C GLU A 23 6.22 -15.17 -10.38
N THR A 24 6.91 -15.30 -9.24
CA THR A 24 7.09 -14.21 -8.28
C THR A 24 7.82 -13.04 -8.93
N ALA A 25 8.92 -13.32 -9.64
CA ALA A 25 9.69 -12.28 -10.31
C ALA A 25 8.83 -11.50 -11.32
N GLU A 26 8.09 -12.20 -12.18
CA GLU A 26 7.26 -11.58 -13.22
C GLU A 26 6.16 -10.70 -12.63
N LYS A 27 5.53 -11.12 -11.52
CA LYS A 27 4.53 -10.31 -10.82
C LYS A 27 5.12 -9.03 -10.25
N GLU A 28 6.25 -9.14 -9.54
CA GLU A 28 6.93 -7.99 -8.93
C GLU A 28 7.44 -7.02 -10.00
N ILE A 29 8.10 -7.53 -11.05
CA ILE A 29 8.57 -6.71 -12.18
C ILE A 29 7.41 -5.93 -12.79
N ARG A 30 6.29 -6.60 -13.09
CA ARG A 30 5.11 -5.95 -13.66
C ARG A 30 4.56 -4.84 -12.77
N ILE A 31 4.50 -5.07 -11.45
CA ILE A 31 4.04 -4.07 -10.49
C ILE A 31 4.99 -2.87 -10.47
N TYR A 32 6.29 -3.09 -10.33
CA TYR A 32 7.27 -2.01 -10.27
C TYR A 32 7.41 -1.23 -11.58
N GLU A 33 7.30 -1.89 -12.73
CA GLU A 33 7.27 -1.21 -14.04
C GLU A 33 6.04 -0.33 -14.17
N PHE A 34 4.87 -0.80 -13.72
CA PHE A 34 3.65 0.02 -13.69
C PHE A 34 3.79 1.20 -12.74
N LEU A 35 4.21 0.98 -11.49
CA LEU A 35 4.41 2.05 -10.50
C LEU A 35 5.45 3.08 -10.96
N ALA A 36 6.44 2.67 -11.76
CA ALA A 36 7.42 3.59 -12.34
C ALA A 36 6.81 4.59 -13.33
N THR A 37 5.62 4.30 -13.88
CA THR A 37 4.88 5.20 -14.78
C THR A 37 3.86 6.08 -14.06
N CYS A 38 3.58 5.80 -12.80
CA CYS A 38 2.55 6.47 -12.02
C CYS A 38 3.06 7.74 -11.33
N ASP A 39 2.15 8.70 -11.14
CA ASP A 39 2.35 9.85 -10.28
C ASP A 39 1.54 9.76 -8.98
N THR A 40 1.54 10.85 -8.19
CA THR A 40 0.80 10.91 -6.92
C THR A 40 -0.71 10.84 -7.10
N ASP A 41 -1.27 11.39 -8.19
CA ASP A 41 -2.71 11.30 -8.48
C ASP A 41 -3.10 9.86 -8.78
N ASP A 42 -2.29 9.15 -9.56
CA ASP A 42 -2.47 7.72 -9.84
C ASP A 42 -2.49 6.89 -8.54
N PHE A 43 -1.56 7.14 -7.61
CA PHE A 43 -1.54 6.44 -6.32
C PHE A 43 -2.77 6.73 -5.47
N CYS A 44 -3.25 7.97 -5.46
CA CYS A 44 -4.48 8.33 -4.75
C CYS A 44 -5.69 7.60 -5.36
N ARG A 45 -5.80 7.59 -6.69
CA ARG A 45 -6.87 6.85 -7.40
C ARG A 45 -6.84 5.36 -7.13
N MET A 46 -5.66 4.77 -6.99
CA MET A 46 -5.52 3.36 -6.60
C MET A 46 -6.11 3.08 -5.23
N VAL A 47 -5.91 3.96 -4.25
CA VAL A 47 -6.53 3.84 -2.92
C VAL A 47 -8.04 4.09 -3.01
N ASP A 48 -8.47 5.15 -3.70
CA ASP A 48 -9.88 5.51 -3.86
C ASP A 48 -10.68 4.43 -4.63
N SER A 49 -10.01 3.61 -5.44
CA SER A 49 -10.61 2.44 -6.09
C SER A 49 -11.05 1.34 -5.13
N SER A 50 -10.75 1.46 -3.83
CA SER A 50 -10.94 0.48 -2.77
C SER A 50 -10.09 -0.79 -2.85
N ALA A 51 -9.29 -0.97 -3.92
CA ALA A 51 -8.50 -2.19 -4.16
C ALA A 51 -7.55 -2.54 -3.00
N PHE A 52 -7.10 -1.54 -2.24
CA PHE A 52 -6.18 -1.70 -1.11
C PHE A 52 -6.82 -1.51 0.27
N ASN A 53 -8.10 -1.16 0.35
CA ASN A 53 -8.74 -0.75 1.60
C ASN A 53 -8.67 -1.84 2.68
N ASP A 54 -8.99 -3.08 2.34
CA ASP A 54 -8.97 -4.19 3.30
C ASP A 54 -7.56 -4.48 3.81
N ILE A 55 -6.57 -4.41 2.92
CA ILE A 55 -5.16 -4.61 3.27
C ILE A 55 -4.71 -3.53 4.24
N ILE A 56 -4.94 -2.25 3.91
CA ILE A 56 -4.52 -1.13 4.75
C ILE A 56 -5.25 -1.17 6.10
N ARG A 57 -6.56 -1.44 6.11
CA ARG A 57 -7.35 -1.59 7.35
C ARG A 57 -6.82 -2.73 8.22
N ALA A 58 -6.37 -3.85 7.64
CA ALA A 58 -5.79 -4.95 8.40
C ALA A 58 -4.49 -4.54 9.11
N PHE A 59 -3.59 -3.83 8.42
CA PHE A 59 -2.37 -3.29 9.03
C PHE A 59 -2.67 -2.32 10.17
N LEU A 60 -3.59 -1.38 9.95
CA LEU A 60 -3.96 -0.40 10.96
C LEU A 60 -4.66 -1.04 12.16
N LYS A 61 -5.54 -2.02 11.93
CA LYS A 61 -6.18 -2.78 13.01
C LYS A 61 -5.13 -3.51 13.84
N MET A 62 -4.15 -4.16 13.21
CA MET A 62 -3.06 -4.81 13.92
C MET A 62 -2.25 -3.81 14.76
N ALA A 63 -1.93 -2.63 14.21
CA ALA A 63 -1.22 -1.59 14.95
C ALA A 63 -2.01 -1.10 16.17
N VAL A 64 -3.30 -0.80 16.01
CA VAL A 64 -4.17 -0.31 17.10
C VAL A 64 -4.39 -1.38 18.17
N THR A 65 -4.62 -2.63 17.77
CA THR A 65 -4.80 -3.75 18.72
C THR A 65 -3.56 -3.98 19.58
N ASN A 66 -2.37 -3.86 18.98
CA ASN A 66 -1.09 -4.02 19.66
C ASN A 66 -0.59 -2.75 20.36
N ALA A 67 -1.29 -1.62 20.21
CA ALA A 67 -0.99 -0.43 20.96
C ALA A 67 -1.39 -0.64 22.43
N ASP A 68 -0.54 -0.20 23.35
CA ASP A 68 -0.82 -0.19 24.79
C ASP A 68 -1.76 0.98 25.14
N ILE A 69 -2.97 0.93 24.59
CA ILE A 69 -4.05 1.89 24.83
C ILE A 69 -5.31 1.12 25.25
N ASP A 70 -6.24 1.79 25.92
CA ASP A 70 -7.47 1.17 26.40
C ASP A 70 -8.42 0.79 25.25
N GLU A 71 -9.29 -0.20 25.49
CA GLU A 71 -10.21 -0.74 24.46
C GLU A 71 -11.18 0.32 23.93
N ASP A 72 -11.69 1.23 24.77
CA ASP A 72 -12.58 2.32 24.31
C ASP A 72 -11.84 3.25 23.33
N SER A 73 -10.56 3.54 23.60
CA SER A 73 -9.70 4.30 22.69
C SER A 73 -9.42 3.53 21.40
N LYS A 74 -9.18 2.21 21.45
CA LYS A 74 -9.02 1.38 20.24
C LYS A 74 -10.25 1.46 19.35
N ASP A 75 -11.43 1.26 19.93
CA ASP A 75 -12.69 1.29 19.19
C ASP A 75 -12.95 2.66 18.56
N LYS A 76 -12.65 3.75 19.28
CA LYS A 76 -12.73 5.11 18.71
C LYS A 76 -11.85 5.25 17.48
N VAL A 77 -10.59 4.83 17.55
CA VAL A 77 -9.65 4.93 16.43
C VAL A 77 -10.10 4.06 15.24
N LEU A 78 -10.49 2.81 15.48
CA LEU A 78 -10.96 1.92 14.41
C LEU A 78 -12.23 2.44 13.72
N ASN A 79 -13.15 3.02 14.48
CA ASN A 79 -14.36 3.64 13.91
C ASN A 79 -14.04 4.89 13.08
N GLN A 80 -13.09 5.73 13.53
CA GLN A 80 -12.61 6.87 12.74
C GLN A 80 -11.94 6.41 11.45
N LEU A 81 -11.08 5.38 11.51
CA LEU A 81 -10.44 4.82 10.31
C LEU A 81 -11.48 4.33 9.30
N ARG A 82 -12.51 3.61 9.76
CA ARG A 82 -13.60 3.18 8.87
C ARG A 82 -14.27 4.37 8.18
N TRP A 83 -14.64 5.39 8.94
CA TRP A 83 -15.27 6.59 8.39
C TRP A 83 -14.37 7.31 7.37
N ILE A 84 -13.07 7.46 7.66
CA ILE A 84 -12.12 8.10 6.74
C ILE A 84 -12.07 7.37 5.40
N PHE A 85 -11.93 6.04 5.41
CA PHE A 85 -11.87 5.25 4.17
C PHE A 85 -13.20 5.20 3.41
N ASP A 86 -14.34 5.45 4.09
CA ASP A 86 -15.67 5.46 3.44
C ASP A 86 -16.00 6.85 2.86
N GLU A 87 -15.49 7.94 3.44
CA GLU A 87 -15.97 9.31 3.17
C GLU A 87 -14.92 10.28 2.63
N LYS A 88 -13.61 9.95 2.70
CA LYS A 88 -12.52 10.85 2.27
C LYS A 88 -11.82 10.34 1.04
N GLN A 89 -11.43 11.27 0.16
CA GLN A 89 -10.54 10.96 -0.96
C GLN A 89 -9.09 10.88 -0.47
N ALA A 90 -8.32 9.94 -1.02
CA ALA A 90 -6.93 9.72 -0.64
C ALA A 90 -6.06 10.98 -0.80
N ILE A 91 -6.34 11.80 -1.83
CA ILE A 91 -5.61 13.07 -2.03
C ILE A 91 -5.88 14.08 -0.91
N GLU A 92 -7.10 14.11 -0.36
CA GLU A 92 -7.46 14.98 0.77
C GLU A 92 -6.79 14.49 2.05
N VAL A 93 -6.75 13.17 2.26
CA VAL A 93 -6.08 12.56 3.41
C VAL A 93 -4.58 12.83 3.34
N LEU A 94 -3.95 12.65 2.18
CA LEU A 94 -2.52 12.87 1.99
C LEU A 94 -2.10 14.33 2.22
N ALA A 95 -2.97 15.28 1.89
CA ALA A 95 -2.70 16.70 2.10
C ALA A 95 -2.83 17.15 3.58
N ASN A 96 -3.62 16.43 4.39
CA ASN A 96 -4.02 16.87 5.73
C ASN A 96 -3.64 15.92 6.88
N GLY A 97 -3.09 14.74 6.57
CA GLY A 97 -2.65 13.73 7.54
C GLY A 97 -1.18 13.89 7.90
#